data_AF-A0A838PRF1-F1
#
_entry.id   AF-A0A838PRF1-F1
#
_cell.length_a   1.000
_cell.length_b   1.000
_cell.length_c   1.000
_cell.angle_alpha   90.00
_cell.angle_beta   90.00
_cell.angle_gamma   90.00
#
_symmetry.space_group_name_H-M   'P 1'
#
loop_
_entity.id
_entity.type
_entity.pdbx_description
1 polymer ?
#
loop_
_entity_poly.entity_id
_entity_poly.type
_entity_poly.pdbx_seq_one_letter_code
_entity_poly.pdbx_strand_id
1 'polypeptide(L)'
;CVEVDRLVQSGVVVVVAAGNTGYGQLMAREGVTSTGMSLTINDPGNADEAITVGATHRDSPHTFGVSYFSSKGPTGDGRLKPDLVAPGERITSCAAGRRRDEIASLLDGLDPDEVAAYIEDSGTSMAAPHVSGAVAAFLSVRREFIGRPTVVKRLFCDNATSLGRERYFEGHGMVDLMRVIQAV
;
A
#
# COMPACT_ATOMS: atom_id res chain seq x y z
N CYS A 1 12.72 11.04 4.19
CA CYS A 1 12.31 11.95 3.10
C CYS A 1 11.73 13.25 3.66
N VAL A 2 12.55 14.29 3.77
CA VAL A 2 12.20 15.55 4.48
C VAL A 2 10.97 16.25 3.89
N GLU A 3 10.83 16.28 2.56
CA GLU A 3 9.69 16.99 1.93
C GLU A 3 8.34 16.32 2.19
N VAL A 4 8.33 14.99 2.31
CA VAL A 4 7.10 14.26 2.67
C VAL A 4 6.71 14.58 4.10
N ASP A 5 7.66 14.57 5.04
CA ASP A 5 7.39 14.91 6.43
C ASP A 5 6.93 16.38 6.57
N ARG A 6 7.51 17.32 5.81
CA ARG A 6 7.02 18.72 5.77
C ARG A 6 5.59 18.84 5.26
N LEU A 7 5.21 18.07 4.23
CA LEU A 7 3.84 18.06 3.73
C LEU A 7 2.88 17.52 4.79
N VAL A 8 3.27 16.48 5.54
CA VAL A 8 2.47 15.97 6.65
C VAL A 8 2.32 17.02 7.75
N GLN A 9 3.38 17.73 8.10
CA GLN A 9 3.34 18.82 9.08
C GLN A 9 2.45 19.99 8.66
N SER A 10 2.21 20.18 7.35
CA SER A 10 1.25 21.18 6.85
C SER A 10 -0.23 20.80 7.04
N GLY A 11 -0.51 19.58 7.54
CA GLY A 11 -1.86 19.09 7.81
C GLY A 11 -2.39 18.09 6.78
N VAL A 12 -1.58 17.69 5.79
CA VAL A 12 -1.98 16.75 4.74
C VAL A 12 -1.66 15.31 5.15
N VAL A 13 -2.61 14.39 5.04
CA VAL A 13 -2.30 12.96 5.21
C VAL A 13 -1.59 12.47 3.95
N VAL A 14 -0.35 12.01 4.09
CA VAL A 14 0.41 11.44 2.98
C VAL A 14 0.46 9.92 3.11
N VAL A 15 0.00 9.23 2.08
CA VAL A 15 0.04 7.77 1.97
C VAL A 15 1.02 7.38 0.86
N VAL A 16 1.93 6.46 1.15
CA VAL A 16 3.03 6.07 0.25
C VAL A 16 3.11 4.56 0.13
N ALA A 17 3.42 4.06 -1.06
CA ALA A 17 3.68 2.64 -1.28
C ALA A 17 5.03 2.22 -0.65
N ALA A 18 5.09 1.05 -0.03
CA ALA A 18 6.32 0.53 0.57
C ALA A 18 7.41 0.20 -0.48
N GLY A 19 7.00 -0.16 -1.69
CA GLY A 19 7.88 -0.65 -2.77
C GLY A 19 7.60 -2.10 -3.12
N ASN A 20 8.09 -2.53 -4.28
CA ASN A 20 7.91 -3.89 -4.81
C ASN A 20 9.25 -4.67 -4.85
N THR A 21 10.20 -4.30 -3.99
CA THR A 21 11.57 -4.85 -3.97
C THR A 21 11.72 -5.94 -2.90
N GLY A 22 10.63 -6.45 -2.32
CA GLY A 22 10.67 -7.42 -1.22
C GLY A 22 11.12 -8.84 -1.61
N TYR A 23 11.34 -9.08 -2.91
CA TYR A 23 11.79 -10.33 -3.49
C TYR A 23 12.81 -10.05 -4.57
N GLY A 24 13.89 -10.82 -4.60
CA GLY A 24 14.97 -10.63 -5.56
C GLY A 24 15.76 -11.90 -5.81
N GLN A 25 16.66 -11.80 -6.78
CA GLN A 25 17.57 -12.88 -7.16
C GLN A 25 18.97 -12.55 -6.64
N LEU A 26 19.54 -13.45 -5.85
CA LEU A 26 20.93 -13.37 -5.40
C LEU A 26 21.78 -14.35 -6.20
N MET A 27 22.96 -13.89 -6.60
CA MET A 27 23.99 -14.75 -7.19
C MET A 27 24.73 -15.47 -6.07
N ALA A 28 24.39 -16.73 -5.83
CA ALA A 28 25.14 -17.62 -4.96
C ALA A 28 26.21 -18.36 -5.78
N ARG A 29 27.18 -18.98 -5.08
CA ARG A 29 28.22 -19.81 -5.73
C ARG A 29 27.65 -20.96 -6.58
N GLU A 30 26.44 -21.43 -6.26
CA GLU A 30 25.75 -22.53 -6.96
C GLU A 30 24.71 -22.04 -8.00
N GLY A 31 24.62 -20.73 -8.24
CA GLY A 31 23.72 -20.14 -9.23
C GLY A 31 22.78 -19.08 -8.67
N VAL A 32 21.78 -18.70 -9.48
CA VAL A 32 20.79 -17.69 -9.12
C VAL A 32 19.76 -18.30 -8.17
N THR A 33 19.73 -17.84 -6.92
CA THR A 33 18.70 -18.23 -5.95
C THR A 33 17.76 -17.06 -5.71
N SER A 34 16.46 -17.33 -5.80
CA SER A 34 15.46 -16.30 -5.47
C SER A 34 15.16 -16.32 -3.98
N THR A 35 15.22 -15.16 -3.34
CA THR A 35 14.99 -15.04 -1.89
C THR A 35 14.16 -13.80 -1.57
N GLY A 36 13.44 -13.87 -0.45
CA GLY A 36 12.89 -12.68 0.19
C GLY A 36 14.02 -11.78 0.67
N MET A 37 13.83 -10.47 0.49
CA MET A 37 14.80 -9.46 0.89
C MET A 37 14.19 -8.53 1.95
N SER A 38 14.87 -8.43 3.09
CA SER A 38 14.60 -7.42 4.13
C SER A 38 15.35 -6.13 3.82
N LEU A 39 15.03 -5.03 4.51
CA LEU A 39 15.63 -3.69 4.25
C LEU A 39 15.32 -3.16 2.84
N THR A 40 14.10 -3.39 2.35
CA THR A 40 13.70 -3.11 0.96
C THR A 40 12.67 -1.99 0.84
N ILE A 41 12.40 -1.25 1.91
CA ILE A 41 11.51 -0.09 1.88
C ILE A 41 12.14 1.00 0.98
N ASN A 42 11.43 1.34 -0.09
CA ASN A 42 11.91 2.33 -1.07
C ASN A 42 11.63 3.76 -0.57
N ASP A 43 12.39 4.73 -1.08
CA ASP A 43 12.03 6.15 -0.95
C ASP A 43 10.79 6.46 -1.82
N PRO A 44 9.81 7.27 -1.34
CA PRO A 44 9.78 7.96 -0.05
C PRO A 44 9.05 7.21 1.08
N GLY A 45 8.84 5.89 0.94
CA GLY A 45 8.17 5.03 1.93
C GLY A 45 8.93 4.89 3.26
N ASN A 46 10.18 5.36 3.34
CA ASN A 46 10.92 5.49 4.60
C ASN A 46 10.61 6.79 5.38
N ALA A 47 9.76 7.68 4.87
CA ALA A 47 9.34 8.90 5.60
C ALA A 47 8.71 8.54 6.95
N ASP A 48 8.99 9.34 7.97
CA ASP A 48 8.57 9.01 9.33
C ASP A 48 7.08 9.28 9.55
N GLU A 49 6.60 10.42 9.05
CA GLU A 49 5.24 10.86 9.28
C GLU A 49 4.23 10.32 8.26
N ALA A 50 4.71 9.86 7.09
CA ALA A 50 3.85 9.25 6.08
C ALA A 50 3.29 7.89 6.53
N ILE A 51 2.12 7.53 6.00
CA ILE A 51 1.53 6.19 6.11
C ILE A 51 2.10 5.35 4.96
N THR A 52 3.04 4.47 5.27
CA THR A 52 3.66 3.55 4.31
C THR A 52 2.87 2.25 4.27
N VAL A 53 2.49 1.83 3.06
CA VAL A 53 1.55 0.72 2.85
C VAL A 53 2.21 -0.42 2.09
N GLY A 54 2.21 -1.61 2.70
CA GLY A 54 2.55 -2.88 2.06
C GLY A 54 1.34 -3.55 1.40
N ALA A 55 1.59 -4.58 0.59
CA ALA A 55 0.54 -5.26 -0.17
C ALA A 55 0.20 -6.64 0.41
N THR A 56 -1.07 -6.99 0.36
CA THR A 56 -1.60 -8.35 0.61
C THR A 56 -2.41 -8.85 -0.57
N HIS A 57 -2.70 -10.16 -0.58
CA HIS A 57 -3.65 -10.75 -1.51
C HIS A 57 -5.08 -10.27 -1.24
N ARG A 58 -5.86 -10.01 -2.30
CA ARG A 58 -7.24 -9.50 -2.21
C ARG A 58 -8.22 -10.42 -1.46
N ASP A 59 -8.19 -11.72 -1.71
CA ASP A 59 -9.27 -12.61 -1.25
C ASP A 59 -8.99 -13.30 0.10
N SER A 60 -7.73 -13.55 0.46
CA SER A 60 -7.39 -14.31 1.68
C SER A 60 -6.10 -13.80 2.33
N PRO A 61 -6.09 -12.54 2.80
CA PRO A 61 -4.90 -11.90 3.39
C PRO A 61 -4.41 -12.60 4.66
N HIS A 62 -5.28 -13.25 5.44
CA HIS A 62 -4.84 -14.04 6.61
C HIS A 62 -4.08 -15.32 6.21
N THR A 63 -4.51 -15.95 5.12
CA THR A 63 -3.90 -17.20 4.62
C THR A 63 -2.62 -16.91 3.86
N PHE A 64 -2.68 -16.03 2.85
CA PHE A 64 -1.53 -15.68 2.01
C PHE A 64 -0.55 -14.72 2.69
N GLY A 65 -1.03 -13.92 3.63
CA GLY A 65 -0.22 -12.91 4.30
C GLY A 65 0.15 -11.75 3.38
N VAL A 66 1.32 -11.17 3.65
CA VAL A 66 1.92 -10.08 2.88
C VAL A 66 2.47 -10.62 1.57
N SER A 67 2.13 -9.99 0.45
CA SER A 67 2.54 -10.41 -0.89
C SER A 67 4.07 -10.46 -0.99
N TYR A 68 4.60 -11.48 -1.68
CA TYR A 68 6.04 -11.75 -1.71
C TYR A 68 6.86 -10.56 -2.22
N PHE A 69 6.34 -9.82 -3.22
CA PHE A 69 6.98 -8.65 -3.81
C PHE A 69 6.96 -7.42 -2.88
N SER A 70 6.05 -7.36 -1.91
CA SER A 70 5.92 -6.19 -1.03
C SER A 70 7.23 -5.97 -0.29
N SER A 71 7.77 -4.76 -0.39
CA SER A 71 8.94 -4.32 0.35
C SER A 71 8.74 -4.48 1.85
N LYS A 72 9.82 -4.86 2.54
CA LYS A 72 9.81 -5.25 3.95
C LYS A 72 10.82 -4.39 4.70
N GLY A 73 10.46 -4.04 5.93
CA GLY A 73 11.35 -3.33 6.82
C GLY A 73 12.51 -4.19 7.34
N PRO A 74 13.28 -3.64 8.29
CA PRO A 74 13.24 -2.24 8.73
C PRO A 74 13.64 -1.27 7.61
N THR A 75 13.54 0.04 7.85
CA THR A 75 14.27 1.03 7.05
C THR A 75 15.78 0.90 7.27
N GLY A 76 16.61 1.57 6.45
CA GLY A 76 18.06 1.54 6.61
C GLY A 76 18.57 2.03 7.97
N ASP A 77 17.78 2.86 8.67
CA ASP A 77 18.03 3.36 10.03
C ASP A 77 17.31 2.57 11.14
N GLY A 78 16.68 1.44 10.81
CA GLY A 78 16.10 0.51 11.79
C GLY A 78 14.65 0.79 12.21
N ARG A 79 13.97 1.79 11.61
CA ARG A 79 12.56 2.09 11.94
C ARG A 79 11.64 1.01 11.38
N LEU A 80 10.51 0.83 12.07
CA LEU A 80 9.46 -0.08 11.67
C LEU A 80 8.69 0.48 10.48
N LYS A 81 8.79 -0.21 9.34
CA LYS A 81 8.01 0.00 8.12
C LYS A 81 7.73 -1.35 7.45
N PRO A 82 6.62 -1.54 6.70
CA PRO A 82 5.53 -0.59 6.47
C PRO A 82 4.74 -0.27 7.75
N ASP A 83 3.89 0.76 7.73
CA ASP A 83 3.00 1.06 8.86
C ASP A 83 1.76 0.14 8.82
N LEU A 84 1.20 -0.07 7.63
CA LEU A 84 0.00 -0.84 7.39
C LEU A 84 0.17 -1.74 6.16
N VAL A 85 -0.72 -2.70 6.02
CA VAL A 85 -0.91 -3.44 4.77
C VAL A 85 -2.35 -3.32 4.27
N ALA A 86 -2.52 -3.41 2.96
CA ALA A 86 -3.82 -3.41 2.32
C ALA A 86 -3.82 -4.30 1.06
N PRO A 87 -4.99 -4.68 0.55
CA PRO A 87 -5.09 -5.42 -0.70
C PRO A 87 -4.35 -4.72 -1.84
N GLY A 88 -3.32 -5.38 -2.38
CA GLY A 88 -2.47 -4.84 -3.44
C GLY A 88 -2.13 -5.84 -4.53
N GLU A 89 -2.48 -7.11 -4.36
CA GLU A 89 -2.27 -8.16 -5.35
C GLU A 89 -3.60 -8.56 -6.02
N ARG A 90 -3.57 -8.68 -7.35
CA ARG A 90 -4.70 -8.99 -8.23
C ARG A 90 -5.86 -7.99 -8.12
N ILE A 91 -5.53 -6.69 -8.02
CA ILE A 91 -6.51 -5.64 -7.87
C ILE A 91 -7.02 -5.21 -9.24
N THR A 92 -8.33 -5.37 -9.45
CA THR A 92 -9.03 -4.87 -10.63
C THR A 92 -9.35 -3.39 -10.45
N SER A 93 -8.86 -2.54 -11.35
CA SER A 93 -9.14 -1.10 -11.34
C SER A 93 -9.24 -0.53 -12.75
N CYS A 94 -9.59 0.75 -12.87
CA CYS A 94 -9.77 1.42 -14.16
C CYS A 94 -8.47 1.43 -14.97
N ALA A 95 -8.54 1.02 -16.23
CA ALA A 95 -7.45 1.19 -17.19
C ALA A 95 -7.49 2.62 -17.77
N ALA A 96 -6.32 3.21 -18.01
CA ALA A 96 -6.18 4.55 -18.57
C ALA A 96 -4.98 4.66 -19.52
N GLY A 97 -5.02 5.66 -20.41
CA GLY A 97 -3.99 5.89 -21.42
C GLY A 97 -3.71 4.64 -22.25
N ARG A 98 -2.42 4.32 -22.47
CA ARG A 98 -2.00 3.19 -23.30
C ARG A 98 -2.66 1.86 -22.94
N ARG A 99 -2.84 1.56 -21.64
CA ARG A 99 -3.47 0.30 -21.20
C ARG A 99 -4.95 0.22 -21.59
N ARG A 100 -5.63 1.37 -21.61
CA ARG A 100 -7.01 1.45 -22.14
C ARG A 100 -7.00 1.24 -23.65
N ASP A 101 -6.06 1.87 -24.36
CA ASP A 101 -5.95 1.75 -25.82
C ASP A 101 -5.67 0.30 -26.25
N GLU A 102 -4.83 -0.43 -25.50
CA GLU A 102 -4.56 -1.85 -25.70
C GLU A 102 -5.83 -2.70 -25.52
N ILE A 103 -6.63 -2.44 -24.48
CA ILE A 103 -7.91 -3.13 -24.28
C ILE A 103 -8.90 -2.77 -25.38
N ALA A 104 -8.98 -1.49 -25.76
CA ALA A 104 -9.88 -1.02 -26.81
C ALA A 104 -9.56 -1.65 -28.17
N SER A 105 -8.28 -1.89 -28.48
CA SER A 105 -7.88 -2.58 -29.71
C SER A 105 -8.34 -4.04 -29.79
N LEU A 106 -8.71 -4.65 -28.66
CA LEU A 106 -9.27 -6.01 -28.60
C LEU A 106 -10.80 -6.02 -28.75
N LEU A 107 -11.45 -4.86 -28.70
CA LEU A 107 -12.90 -4.71 -28.81
C LEU A 107 -13.26 -4.44 -30.27
N ASP A 108 -13.80 -5.46 -30.95
CA ASP A 108 -14.11 -5.39 -32.36
C ASP A 108 -15.38 -4.52 -32.59
N GLY A 109 -15.18 -3.29 -33.06
CA GLY A 109 -16.26 -2.38 -33.47
C GLY A 109 -16.98 -1.61 -32.36
N LEU A 110 -16.48 -1.61 -31.12
CA LEU A 110 -16.99 -0.76 -30.04
C LEU A 110 -16.20 0.55 -29.96
N ASP A 111 -16.89 1.66 -29.69
CA ASP A 111 -16.22 2.94 -29.42
C ASP A 111 -15.43 2.82 -28.10
N PRO A 112 -14.12 3.07 -28.09
CA PRO A 112 -13.31 3.08 -26.88
C PRO A 112 -13.87 3.99 -25.77
N ASP A 113 -14.57 5.06 -26.13
CA ASP A 113 -15.21 6.02 -25.21
C ASP A 113 -16.53 5.51 -24.60
N GLU A 114 -17.12 4.45 -25.16
CA GLU A 114 -18.33 3.83 -24.63
C GLU A 114 -18.05 2.62 -23.72
N VAL A 115 -16.81 2.13 -23.67
CA VAL A 115 -16.45 0.94 -22.90
C VAL A 115 -15.59 1.29 -21.69
N ALA A 116 -16.12 1.01 -20.49
CA ALA A 116 -15.36 1.06 -19.26
C ALA A 116 -14.31 -0.07 -19.25
N ALA A 117 -13.04 0.30 -19.49
CA ALA A 117 -11.92 -0.64 -19.46
C ALA A 117 -11.40 -0.83 -18.02
N TYR A 118 -11.37 -2.08 -17.57
CA TYR A 118 -10.77 -2.46 -16.30
C TYR A 118 -9.58 -3.39 -16.55
N ILE A 119 -8.54 -3.27 -15.72
CA ILE A 119 -7.37 -4.12 -15.76
C ILE A 119 -7.04 -4.62 -14.36
N GLU A 120 -6.56 -5.86 -14.28
CA GLU A 120 -5.97 -6.40 -13.06
C GLU A 120 -4.48 -6.04 -13.01
N ASP A 121 -4.04 -5.48 -11.89
CA ASP A 121 -2.62 -5.21 -11.64
C ASP A 121 -2.25 -5.55 -10.18
N SER A 122 -0.95 -5.73 -9.94
CA SER A 122 -0.41 -6.09 -8.62
C SER A 122 0.74 -5.19 -8.22
N GLY A 123 0.68 -4.66 -7.01
CA GLY A 123 1.74 -3.83 -6.45
C GLY A 123 1.33 -3.14 -5.15
N THR A 124 2.32 -2.70 -4.39
CA THR A 124 2.09 -1.74 -3.28
C THR A 124 1.49 -0.42 -3.78
N SER A 125 1.68 -0.11 -5.07
CA SER A 125 0.98 0.95 -5.81
C SER A 125 -0.54 0.82 -5.86
N MET A 126 -1.09 -0.39 -5.67
CA MET A 126 -2.54 -0.64 -5.59
C MET A 126 -3.02 -0.64 -4.13
N ALA A 127 -2.16 -1.04 -3.19
CA ALA A 127 -2.46 -1.00 -1.77
C ALA A 127 -2.50 0.45 -1.22
N ALA A 128 -1.58 1.31 -1.64
CA ALA A 128 -1.53 2.71 -1.21
C ALA A 128 -2.84 3.50 -1.50
N PRO A 129 -3.42 3.52 -2.72
CA PRO A 129 -4.69 4.20 -2.96
C PRO A 129 -5.87 3.56 -2.22
N HIS A 130 -5.80 2.27 -1.87
CA HIS A 130 -6.81 1.62 -1.03
C HIS A 130 -6.86 2.27 0.36
N VAL A 131 -5.69 2.47 0.98
CA VAL A 131 -5.57 3.17 2.28
C VAL A 131 -5.91 4.65 2.14
N SER A 132 -5.50 5.33 1.06
CA SER A 132 -5.90 6.72 0.80
C SER A 132 -7.42 6.89 0.74
N GLY A 133 -8.13 5.98 0.08
CA GLY A 133 -9.59 5.95 0.03
C GLY A 133 -10.21 5.72 1.41
N ALA A 134 -9.66 4.80 2.20
CA ALA A 134 -10.11 4.55 3.57
C ALA A 134 -9.91 5.78 4.47
N VAL A 135 -8.77 6.46 4.38
CA VAL A 135 -8.52 7.71 5.11
C VAL A 135 -9.49 8.81 4.66
N ALA A 136 -9.72 8.97 3.36
CA ALA A 136 -10.67 9.96 2.85
C ALA A 136 -12.10 9.68 3.35
N ALA A 137 -12.52 8.42 3.38
CA ALA A 137 -13.82 8.01 3.93
C ALA A 137 -13.89 8.31 5.43
N PHE A 138 -12.85 7.99 6.21
CA PHE A 138 -12.77 8.34 7.63
C PHE A 138 -12.91 9.85 7.86
N LEU A 139 -12.14 10.67 7.12
CA LEU A 139 -12.18 12.13 7.23
C LEU A 139 -13.51 12.75 6.77
N SER A 140 -14.25 12.06 5.90
CA SER A 140 -15.59 12.50 5.48
C SER A 140 -16.61 12.41 6.62
N VAL A 141 -16.46 11.41 7.50
CA VAL A 141 -17.33 11.19 8.66
C VAL A 141 -16.82 11.94 9.89
N ARG A 142 -15.51 11.90 10.14
CA ARG A 142 -14.83 12.47 11.31
C ARG A 142 -13.99 13.69 10.91
N ARG A 143 -14.69 14.78 10.59
CA ARG A 143 -14.09 16.02 10.06
C ARG A 143 -13.16 16.72 11.06
N GLU A 144 -13.29 16.44 12.35
CA GLU A 144 -12.45 16.95 13.45
C GLU A 144 -10.98 16.50 13.37
N PHE A 145 -10.67 15.49 12.54
CA PHE A 145 -9.30 15.03 12.29
C PHE A 145 -8.68 15.62 11.00
N ILE A 146 -9.42 16.42 10.23
CA ILE A 146 -8.87 17.13 9.07
C ILE A 146 -7.77 18.09 9.58
N GLY A 147 -6.60 18.07 8.92
CA GLY A 147 -5.44 18.84 9.36
C GLY A 147 -4.62 18.18 10.48
N ARG A 148 -4.98 16.97 10.94
CA ARG A 148 -4.30 16.24 12.03
C ARG A 148 -3.72 14.90 11.56
N PRO A 149 -2.82 14.88 10.56
CA PRO A 149 -2.42 13.64 9.90
C PRO A 149 -1.65 12.67 10.79
N THR A 150 -0.88 13.15 11.76
CA THR A 150 -0.20 12.29 12.75
C THR A 150 -1.19 11.53 13.65
N VAL A 151 -2.33 12.16 13.99
CA VAL A 151 -3.41 11.51 14.74
C VAL A 151 -4.13 10.49 13.87
N VAL A 152 -4.41 10.83 12.61
CA VAL A 152 -5.00 9.90 11.64
C VAL A 152 -4.12 8.67 11.46
N LYS A 153 -2.81 8.86 11.22
CA LYS A 153 -1.84 7.76 11.12
C LYS A 153 -1.90 6.86 12.35
N ARG A 154 -1.85 7.45 13.56
CA ARG A 154 -1.94 6.69 14.81
C ARG A 154 -3.24 5.88 14.92
N LEU A 155 -4.39 6.50 14.66
CA LEU A 155 -5.68 5.82 14.74
C LEU A 155 -5.77 4.61 13.80
N PHE A 156 -5.26 4.75 12.58
CA PHE A 156 -5.23 3.64 11.62
C PHE A 156 -4.25 2.54 12.04
N CYS A 157 -3.06 2.89 12.54
CA CYS A 157 -2.08 1.93 13.05
C CYS A 157 -2.59 1.19 14.31
N ASP A 158 -3.21 1.88 15.26
CA ASP A 158 -3.65 1.28 16.53
C ASP A 158 -4.88 0.35 16.35
N ASN A 159 -5.66 0.58 15.28
CA ASN A 159 -6.88 -0.17 14.99
C ASN A 159 -6.76 -1.11 13.78
N ALA A 160 -5.54 -1.35 13.29
CA ALA A 160 -5.29 -2.31 12.24
C ALA A 160 -5.55 -3.75 12.71
N THR A 161 -5.96 -4.62 11.79
CA THR A 161 -6.17 -6.04 12.05
C THR A 161 -4.89 -6.82 11.75
N SER A 162 -4.21 -7.32 12.79
CA SER A 162 -2.99 -8.11 12.63
C SER A 162 -3.27 -9.39 11.82
N LEU A 163 -2.32 -9.75 10.94
CA LEU A 163 -2.35 -10.99 10.17
C LEU A 163 -1.51 -12.09 10.85
N GLY A 164 -0.96 -11.83 12.04
CA GLY A 164 -0.09 -12.74 12.79
C GLY A 164 1.27 -12.95 12.11
N ARG A 165 1.75 -11.98 11.33
CA ARG A 165 3.03 -12.05 10.61
C ARG A 165 4.11 -11.21 11.29
N GLU A 166 5.33 -11.29 10.76
CA GLU A 166 6.44 -10.51 11.25
C GLU A 166 6.15 -9.00 11.15
N ARG A 167 6.49 -8.25 12.20
CA ARG A 167 6.22 -6.79 12.29
C ARG A 167 6.83 -6.00 11.14
N TYR A 168 8.02 -6.36 10.67
CA TYR A 168 8.64 -5.70 9.51
C TYR A 168 7.97 -6.03 8.17
N PHE A 169 7.02 -6.96 8.15
CA PHE A 169 6.30 -7.37 6.94
C PHE A 169 4.90 -6.77 6.95
N GLU A 170 4.15 -6.94 8.05
CA GLU A 170 2.76 -6.46 8.16
C GLU A 170 2.61 -5.07 8.79
N GLY A 171 3.66 -4.53 9.40
CA GLY A 171 3.57 -3.30 10.18
C GLY A 171 2.67 -3.49 11.41
N HIS A 172 1.64 -2.66 11.52
CA HIS A 172 0.59 -2.80 12.51
C HIS A 172 -0.52 -3.78 12.10
N GLY A 173 -0.54 -4.22 10.84
CA GLY A 173 -1.54 -5.13 10.29
C GLY A 173 -2.32 -4.51 9.13
N MET A 174 -3.39 -5.20 8.75
CA MET A 174 -4.25 -4.80 7.65
C MET A 174 -5.18 -3.66 8.04
N VAL A 175 -5.37 -2.70 7.13
CA VAL A 175 -6.31 -1.60 7.32
C VAL A 175 -7.73 -2.08 7.62
N ASP A 176 -8.36 -1.51 8.64
CA ASP A 176 -9.74 -1.80 9.06
C ASP A 176 -10.51 -0.51 9.35
N LEU A 177 -11.14 0.03 8.31
CA LEU A 177 -11.85 1.32 8.39
C LEU A 177 -12.97 1.32 9.44
N MET A 178 -13.72 0.22 9.55
CA MET A 178 -14.86 0.14 10.47
C MET A 178 -14.38 0.22 11.91
N ARG A 179 -13.29 -0.47 12.23
CA ARG A 179 -12.68 -0.42 13.55
C ARG A 179 -12.11 0.96 13.87
N VAL A 180 -11.48 1.64 12.90
CA VAL A 180 -11.01 3.03 13.09
C VAL A 180 -12.17 3.97 13.42
N ILE A 181 -13.30 3.89 12.70
CA ILE A 181 -14.46 4.77 12.90
C ILE A 181 -15.09 4.55 14.29
N GLN A 182 -15.12 3.31 14.78
CA GLN A 182 -15.71 2.95 16.08
C GLN A 182 -14.81 3.29 17.28
N ALA A 183 -13.51 3.46 17.06
CA ALA A 183 -12.54 3.73 18.13
C ALA A 183 -12.53 5.19 18.62
N VAL A 184 -13.27 6.08 17.94
CA VAL A 184 -13.33 7.54 18.22
C VAL A 184 -14.75 8.04 18.45
#